data_AF-A0A936UCM0-F1
#
_entry.id   AF-A0A936UCM0-F1
#
_cell.length_a   1.000
_cell.length_b   1.000
_cell.length_c   1.000
_cell.angle_alpha   90.00
_cell.angle_beta   90.00
_cell.angle_gamma   90.00
#
_symmetry.space_group_name_H-M   'P 1'
#
loop_
_entity.id
_entity.type
_entity.pdbx_description
1 polymer ?
#
loop_
_entity_poly.entity_id
_entity_poly.type
_entity_poly.pdbx_seq_one_letter_code
_entity_poly.pdbx_strand_id
1 'polypeptide(L)'
;MKKTFALLACVLLVAGLAACNTDKAPADLAIKAADDAITAVAPEAEKYVPDQLTAAKDALAAAKDKFAKGQYKEALAAGTELANTAKDLVAATAAKKDELTKAWNDLAASLPQTVASIQAKIEEFGKAKKLPKGMDKAKLAQAQEGLAGITKAWDEASAAFTAGNLGEALGRASTLKDKGAEVMALLGMAPAAAPAEAPAAAPAK
;
A
#
# COMPACT_ATOMS: atom_id res chain seq x y z
N MET A 1 44.21 -50.65 48.29
CA MET A 1 44.53 -49.46 49.11
C MET A 1 45.34 -48.51 48.24
N LYS A 2 45.16 -47.21 48.16
CA LYS A 2 44.18 -46.24 48.67
C LYS A 2 44.75 -44.90 48.14
N LYS A 3 43.88 -43.99 47.68
CA LYS A 3 44.14 -42.55 47.49
C LYS A 3 44.88 -42.09 46.22
N THR A 4 44.22 -42.15 45.06
CA THR A 4 44.39 -41.10 44.02
C THR A 4 43.11 -40.82 43.22
N PHE A 5 42.02 -41.56 43.46
CA PHE A 5 40.71 -41.38 42.81
C PHE A 5 39.90 -40.15 43.30
N ALA A 6 40.54 -39.18 43.96
CA ALA A 6 39.88 -38.03 44.60
C ALA A 6 40.42 -36.68 44.11
N LEU A 7 40.93 -36.63 42.87
CA LEU A 7 41.36 -35.38 42.21
C LEU A 7 40.71 -35.20 40.83
N LEU A 8 39.60 -35.90 40.60
CA LEU A 8 38.85 -35.95 39.34
C LEU A 8 37.40 -35.42 39.48
N ALA A 9 37.07 -34.76 40.60
CA ALA A 9 35.69 -34.37 40.92
C ALA A 9 35.47 -32.89 41.29
N CYS A 10 36.49 -32.03 41.28
CA CYS A 10 36.34 -30.60 41.61
C CYS A 10 36.72 -29.60 40.50
N VAL A 11 37.09 -30.06 39.31
CA VAL A 11 37.43 -29.19 38.16
C VAL A 11 36.62 -29.58 36.92
N LEU A 12 35.34 -29.91 37.10
CA LEU A 12 34.39 -30.15 36.01
C LEU A 12 33.04 -29.44 36.23
N LEU A 13 32.97 -28.49 37.18
CA LEU A 13 31.78 -27.68 37.44
C LEU A 13 31.96 -26.17 37.19
N VAL A 14 33.09 -25.72 36.64
CA VAL A 14 33.32 -24.29 36.31
C VAL A 14 33.54 -24.07 34.79
N ALA A 15 33.59 -25.13 33.99
CA ALA A 15 33.66 -25.01 32.52
C ALA A 15 32.31 -24.73 31.83
N GLY A 16 31.23 -24.53 32.60
CA GLY A 16 29.89 -24.23 32.06
C GLY A 16 29.57 -22.74 31.89
N LEU A 17 30.41 -21.81 32.37
CA LEU A 17 30.13 -20.37 32.38
C LEU A 17 30.98 -19.55 31.39
N ALA A 18 32.00 -20.15 30.76
CA ALA A 18 32.84 -19.48 29.76
C ALA A 18 32.29 -19.56 28.33
N ALA A 19 31.26 -20.38 28.07
CA ALA A 19 30.54 -20.41 26.79
C ALA A 19 29.34 -19.46 26.74
N CYS A 20 28.99 -18.80 27.86
CA CYS A 20 27.78 -17.97 27.97
C CYS A 20 27.91 -16.55 27.39
N ASN A 21 29.05 -16.16 26.80
CA ASN A 21 29.28 -14.79 26.34
C ASN A 21 29.78 -14.66 24.90
N THR A 22 30.04 -15.76 24.18
CA THR A 22 30.54 -15.72 22.79
C THR A 22 29.50 -15.12 21.84
N ASP A 23 28.21 -15.33 22.12
CA ASP A 23 27.11 -14.85 21.29
C ASP A 23 26.67 -13.41 21.63
N LYS A 24 27.16 -12.83 22.74
CA LYS A 24 26.72 -11.50 23.20
C LYS A 24 27.10 -10.41 22.20
N ALA A 25 28.38 -10.32 21.83
CA ALA A 25 28.85 -9.32 20.86
C ALA A 25 28.17 -9.45 19.48
N PRO A 26 28.06 -10.65 18.87
CA PRO A 26 27.36 -10.77 17.58
C PRO A 26 25.85 -10.53 17.70
N ALA A 27 25.20 -10.87 18.82
CA ALA A 27 23.79 -10.56 19.03
C ALA A 27 23.54 -9.05 19.09
N ASP A 28 24.38 -8.30 19.82
CA ASP A 28 24.29 -6.84 19.91
C ASP A 28 24.46 -6.18 18.54
N LEU A 29 25.47 -6.62 17.78
CA LEU A 29 25.73 -6.14 16.42
C LEU A 29 24.56 -6.45 15.47
N ALA A 30 24.01 -7.67 15.52
CA ALA A 30 22.89 -8.07 14.67
C ALA A 30 21.62 -7.26 14.98
N ILE A 31 21.30 -7.08 16.26
CA ILE A 31 20.15 -6.27 16.70
C ILE A 31 20.34 -4.81 16.28
N LYS A 32 21.53 -4.24 16.49
CA LYS A 32 21.83 -2.86 16.10
C LYS A 32 21.72 -2.66 14.58
N ALA A 33 22.29 -3.57 13.79
CA ALA A 33 22.21 -3.50 12.33
C ALA A 33 20.76 -3.59 11.84
N ALA A 34 19.95 -4.45 12.45
CA ALA A 34 18.52 -4.53 12.16
C ALA A 34 17.76 -3.25 12.54
N ASP A 35 18.03 -2.69 13.72
CA ASP A 35 17.43 -1.43 14.18
C ASP A 35 17.74 -0.27 13.23
N ASP A 36 19.01 -0.12 12.83
CA ASP A 36 19.44 0.89 11.88
C ASP A 36 18.74 0.71 10.52
N ALA A 37 18.61 -0.53 10.04
CA ALA A 37 17.94 -0.84 8.77
C ALA A 37 16.42 -0.57 8.81
N ILE A 38 15.72 -0.95 9.89
CA ILE A 38 14.30 -0.66 10.08
C ILE A 38 14.08 0.84 10.19
N THR A 39 14.93 1.53 10.95
CA THR A 39 14.87 3.00 11.12
C THR A 39 15.06 3.73 9.80
N ALA A 40 15.98 3.26 8.93
CA ALA A 40 16.22 3.87 7.62
C ALA A 40 14.99 3.84 6.70
N VAL A 41 14.18 2.77 6.75
CA VAL A 41 12.97 2.64 5.92
C VAL A 41 11.70 3.13 6.62
N ALA A 42 11.71 3.30 7.95
CA ALA A 42 10.54 3.66 8.74
C ALA A 42 9.70 4.84 8.19
N PRO A 43 10.29 5.97 7.74
CA PRO A 43 9.49 7.11 7.26
C PRO A 43 8.66 6.79 6.00
N GLU A 44 9.14 5.86 5.17
CA GLU A 44 8.42 5.43 3.98
C GLU A 44 7.50 4.26 4.29
N ALA A 45 7.97 3.28 5.07
CA ALA A 45 7.18 2.14 5.50
C ALA A 45 5.95 2.57 6.31
N GLU A 46 6.04 3.63 7.12
CA GLU A 46 4.89 4.18 7.85
C GLU A 46 3.79 4.69 6.91
N LYS A 47 4.17 5.25 5.76
CA LYS A 47 3.22 5.79 4.78
C LYS A 47 2.56 4.70 3.93
N TYR A 48 3.28 3.62 3.66
CA TYR A 48 2.88 2.64 2.64
C TYR A 48 2.52 1.27 3.22
N VAL A 49 3.21 0.83 4.27
CA VAL A 49 3.07 -0.50 4.88
C VAL A 49 3.14 -0.43 6.43
N PRO A 50 2.28 0.40 7.08
CA PRO A 50 2.37 0.67 8.52
C PRO A 50 2.26 -0.58 9.40
N ASP A 51 1.47 -1.56 8.98
CA ASP A 51 1.31 -2.83 9.70
C ASP A 51 2.60 -3.66 9.70
N GLN A 52 3.32 -3.69 8.57
CA GLN A 52 4.60 -4.40 8.47
C GLN A 52 5.71 -3.67 9.24
N LEU A 53 5.70 -2.33 9.25
CA LEU A 53 6.61 -1.56 10.09
C LEU A 53 6.36 -1.84 11.58
N THR A 54 5.10 -1.92 11.99
CA THR A 54 4.72 -2.27 13.37
C THR A 54 5.23 -3.67 13.74
N ALA A 55 4.97 -4.67 12.90
CA ALA A 55 5.46 -6.03 13.11
C ALA A 55 7.00 -6.10 13.22
N ALA A 56 7.72 -5.34 12.39
CA ALA A 56 9.18 -5.27 12.46
C ALA A 56 9.69 -4.63 13.76
N LYS A 57 9.02 -3.57 14.24
CA LYS A 57 9.34 -2.92 15.53
C LYS A 57 9.07 -3.85 16.72
N ASP A 58 7.99 -4.61 16.68
CA ASP A 58 7.65 -5.58 17.72
C ASP A 58 8.67 -6.72 17.78
N ALA A 59 9.07 -7.25 16.63
CA ALA A 59 10.12 -8.27 16.55
C ALA A 59 11.48 -7.74 17.06
N LEU A 60 11.80 -6.48 16.77
CA LEU A 60 13.01 -5.82 17.29
C LEU A 60 12.96 -5.67 18.82
N ALA A 61 11.81 -5.26 19.38
CA ALA A 61 11.63 -5.18 20.82
C ALA A 61 11.80 -6.55 21.49
N ALA A 62 11.25 -7.61 20.89
CA ALA A 62 11.41 -8.98 21.38
C ALA A 62 12.87 -9.47 21.32
N ALA A 63 13.64 -9.10 20.29
CA ALA A 63 15.06 -9.42 20.21
C ALA A 63 15.88 -8.70 21.29
N LYS A 64 15.59 -7.41 21.54
CA LYS A 64 16.20 -6.61 22.62
C LYS A 64 15.88 -7.18 24.01
N ASP A 65 14.65 -7.66 24.22
CA ASP A 65 14.24 -8.30 25.48
C ASP A 65 15.00 -9.63 25.72
N LYS A 66 15.13 -10.49 24.69
CA LYS A 66 15.97 -11.70 24.76
C LYS A 66 17.41 -11.37 25.13
N PHE A 67 17.98 -10.35 24.49
CA PHE A 67 19.33 -9.88 24.80
C PHE A 67 19.47 -9.41 26.25
N ALA A 68 18.52 -8.62 26.75
CA ALA A 68 18.50 -8.12 28.12
C ALA A 68 18.37 -9.26 29.16
N LYS A 69 17.67 -10.34 28.81
CA LYS A 69 17.53 -11.55 29.63
C LYS A 69 18.75 -12.48 29.57
N GLY A 70 19.80 -12.13 28.83
CA GLY A 70 20.99 -12.97 28.66
C GLY A 70 20.79 -14.15 27.70
N GLN A 71 19.69 -14.18 26.95
CA GLN A 71 19.37 -15.19 25.95
C GLN A 71 20.10 -14.86 24.63
N TYR A 72 21.43 -14.80 24.67
CA TYR A 72 22.24 -14.22 23.59
C TYR A 72 22.17 -15.02 22.28
N LYS A 73 22.02 -16.34 22.36
CA LYS A 73 21.88 -17.19 21.17
C LYS A 73 20.54 -16.95 20.48
N GLU A 74 19.46 -16.86 21.25
CA GLU A 74 18.11 -16.55 20.77
C GLU A 74 18.02 -15.11 20.28
N ALA A 75 18.73 -14.18 20.93
CA ALA A 75 18.85 -12.79 20.50
C ALA A 75 19.61 -12.66 19.18
N LEU A 76 20.71 -13.41 19.00
CA LEU A 76 21.45 -13.48 17.74
C LEU A 76 20.60 -14.05 16.61
N ALA A 77 19.87 -15.15 16.87
CA ALA A 77 18.94 -15.71 15.89
C ALA A 77 17.85 -14.70 15.49
N ALA A 78 17.24 -14.04 16.48
CA ALA A 78 16.22 -13.02 16.24
C ALA A 78 16.78 -11.79 15.49
N GLY A 79 17.99 -11.33 15.83
CA GLY A 79 18.68 -10.25 15.13
C GLY A 79 18.98 -10.59 13.66
N THR A 80 19.35 -11.85 13.39
CA THR A 80 19.57 -12.34 12.03
C THR A 80 18.27 -12.41 11.22
N GLU A 81 17.19 -12.87 11.84
CA GLU A 81 15.85 -12.88 11.23
C GLU A 81 15.34 -11.46 10.95
N LEU A 82 15.59 -10.52 11.86
CA LEU A 82 15.26 -9.12 11.68
C LEU A 82 15.99 -8.48 10.50
N ALA A 83 17.19 -8.92 10.17
CA ALA A 83 17.88 -8.46 8.97
C ALA A 83 17.12 -8.87 7.68
N ASN A 84 16.44 -10.02 7.67
CA ASN A 84 15.55 -10.41 6.58
C ASN A 84 14.25 -9.60 6.64
N THR A 85 13.66 -9.41 7.83
CA THR A 85 12.46 -8.58 8.01
C THR A 85 12.68 -7.15 7.49
N ALA A 86 13.86 -6.54 7.74
CA ALA A 86 14.20 -5.23 7.24
C ALA A 86 14.27 -5.19 5.70
N LYS A 87 14.84 -6.22 5.06
CA LYS A 87 14.87 -6.35 3.59
C LYS A 87 13.46 -6.50 3.02
N ASP A 88 12.63 -7.34 3.65
CA ASP A 88 11.25 -7.55 3.24
C ASP A 88 10.43 -6.28 3.40
N LEU A 89 10.68 -5.49 4.44
CA LEU A 89 10.03 -4.20 4.65
C LEU A 89 10.40 -3.19 3.56
N VAL A 90 11.67 -3.14 3.13
CA VAL A 90 12.10 -2.33 1.98
C VAL A 90 11.41 -2.80 0.69
N ALA A 91 11.41 -4.11 0.44
CA ALA A 91 10.79 -4.69 -0.75
C ALA A 91 9.28 -4.43 -0.79
N ALA A 92 8.58 -4.59 0.33
CA ALA A 92 7.15 -4.35 0.42
C ALA A 92 6.80 -2.86 0.29
N THR A 93 7.62 -1.97 0.86
CA THR A 93 7.47 -0.52 0.67
C THR A 93 7.62 -0.14 -0.81
N ALA A 94 8.62 -0.69 -1.49
CA ALA A 94 8.81 -0.46 -2.93
C ALA A 94 7.66 -1.03 -3.76
N ALA A 95 7.28 -2.28 -3.51
CA ALA A 95 6.17 -2.94 -4.19
C ALA A 95 4.86 -2.17 -4.01
N LYS A 96 4.60 -1.61 -2.81
CA LYS A 96 3.40 -0.83 -2.56
C LYS A 96 3.42 0.49 -3.32
N LYS A 97 4.56 1.18 -3.42
CA LYS A 97 4.69 2.38 -4.25
C LYS A 97 4.43 2.08 -5.72
N ASP A 98 4.96 0.97 -6.24
CA ASP A 98 4.75 0.55 -7.62
C ASP A 98 3.28 0.23 -7.91
N GLU A 99 2.62 -0.49 -6.99
CA GLU A 99 1.19 -0.79 -7.06
C GLU A 99 0.35 0.50 -7.12
N LEU A 100 0.61 1.44 -6.21
CA LEU A 100 -0.13 2.70 -6.16
C LEU A 100 0.17 3.58 -7.38
N THR A 101 1.40 3.59 -7.86
CA THR A 101 1.78 4.33 -9.09
C THR A 101 1.08 3.77 -10.31
N LYS A 102 1.02 2.44 -10.42
CA LYS A 102 0.29 1.77 -11.50
C LYS A 102 -1.20 2.09 -11.45
N ALA A 103 -1.83 1.97 -10.27
CA ALA A 103 -3.24 2.30 -10.09
C ALA A 103 -3.53 3.77 -10.47
N TRP A 104 -2.62 4.68 -10.15
CA TRP A 104 -2.72 6.08 -10.56
C TRP A 104 -2.69 6.24 -12.08
N ASN A 105 -1.72 5.60 -12.76
CA ASN A 105 -1.58 5.68 -14.21
C ASN A 105 -2.78 5.10 -14.95
N ASP A 106 -3.34 3.99 -14.47
CA ASP A 106 -4.55 3.38 -15.04
C ASP A 106 -5.75 4.34 -14.94
N LEU A 107 -5.87 5.06 -13.82
CA LEU A 107 -6.91 6.07 -13.65
C LEU A 107 -6.65 7.31 -14.50
N ALA A 108 -5.41 7.79 -14.56
CA ALA A 108 -5.01 8.92 -15.38
C ALA A 108 -5.20 8.67 -16.88
N ALA A 109 -5.13 7.41 -17.33
CA ALA A 109 -5.41 7.04 -18.72
C ALA A 109 -6.92 7.11 -19.06
N SER A 110 -7.81 6.84 -18.10
CA SER A 110 -9.25 6.69 -18.35
C SER A 110 -10.09 7.91 -17.96
N LEU A 111 -9.67 8.65 -16.94
CA LEU A 111 -10.45 9.77 -16.41
C LEU A 111 -10.58 10.94 -17.42
N PRO A 112 -9.52 11.37 -18.14
CA PRO A 112 -9.65 12.45 -19.12
C PRO A 112 -10.67 12.13 -20.22
N GLN A 113 -10.74 10.87 -20.67
CA GLN A 113 -11.73 10.43 -21.66
C GLN A 113 -13.16 10.50 -21.09
N THR A 114 -13.34 10.13 -19.82
CA THR A 114 -14.64 10.20 -19.15
C THR A 114 -15.10 11.66 -19.00
N VAL A 115 -14.21 12.55 -18.56
CA VAL A 115 -14.45 14.00 -18.45
C VAL A 115 -14.82 14.60 -19.81
N ALA A 116 -14.08 14.27 -20.88
CA ALA A 116 -14.37 14.74 -22.23
C ALA A 116 -15.74 14.26 -22.73
N SER A 117 -16.11 13.01 -22.45
CA SER A 117 -17.41 12.43 -22.84
C SER A 117 -18.57 13.11 -22.12
N ILE A 118 -18.42 13.37 -20.82
CA ILE A 118 -19.40 14.12 -20.02
C ILE A 118 -19.54 15.54 -20.56
N GLN A 119 -18.42 16.24 -20.81
CA GLN A 119 -18.43 17.59 -21.37
C GLN A 119 -19.17 17.64 -22.71
N ALA A 120 -18.86 16.72 -23.62
CA ALA A 120 -19.51 16.64 -24.92
C ALA A 120 -21.04 16.48 -24.78
N LYS A 121 -21.49 15.64 -23.83
CA LYS A 121 -22.92 15.43 -23.59
C LYS A 121 -23.62 16.65 -22.99
N ILE A 122 -22.95 17.36 -22.09
CA ILE A 122 -23.42 18.63 -21.53
C ILE A 122 -23.59 19.67 -22.66
N GLU A 123 -22.61 19.78 -23.56
CA GLU A 123 -22.67 20.71 -24.68
C GLU A 123 -23.76 20.35 -25.69
N GLU A 124 -23.97 19.05 -25.96
CA GLU A 124 -25.06 18.55 -26.80
C GLU A 124 -26.42 18.99 -26.25
N PHE A 125 -26.65 18.76 -24.95
CA PHE A 125 -27.89 19.15 -24.27
C PHE A 125 -28.06 20.67 -24.18
N GLY A 126 -26.97 21.41 -23.95
CA GLY A 126 -27.00 22.88 -23.93
C GLY A 126 -27.43 23.51 -25.26
N LYS A 127 -27.12 22.84 -26.39
CA LYS A 127 -27.47 23.31 -27.75
C LYS A 127 -28.82 22.76 -28.25
N ALA A 128 -29.40 21.79 -27.57
CA ALA A 128 -30.63 21.13 -28.01
C ALA A 128 -31.87 22.03 -27.85
N LYS A 129 -32.68 22.16 -28.91
CA LYS A 129 -33.97 22.89 -28.86
C LYS A 129 -35.02 22.20 -27.98
N LYS A 130 -34.92 20.89 -27.82
CA LYS A 130 -35.73 20.06 -26.92
C LYS A 130 -34.82 19.05 -26.24
N LEU A 131 -34.84 19.03 -24.91
CA LEU A 131 -34.09 18.06 -24.11
C LEU A 131 -34.78 16.68 -24.14
N PRO A 132 -34.01 15.58 -23.98
CA PRO A 132 -34.59 14.24 -23.82
C PRO A 132 -35.55 14.17 -22.64
N LYS A 133 -36.51 13.24 -22.68
CA LYS A 133 -37.44 13.02 -21.56
C LYS A 133 -36.66 12.67 -20.30
N GLY A 134 -36.99 13.37 -19.20
CA GLY A 134 -36.30 13.21 -17.91
C GLY A 134 -35.06 14.09 -17.74
N MET A 135 -34.66 14.84 -18.77
CA MET A 135 -33.61 15.86 -18.71
C MET A 135 -34.22 17.26 -18.68
N ASP A 136 -33.73 18.11 -17.76
CA ASP A 136 -34.12 19.51 -17.63
C ASP A 136 -32.90 20.40 -17.41
N LYS A 137 -33.13 21.72 -17.34
CA LYS A 137 -32.04 22.69 -17.13
C LYS A 137 -31.36 22.55 -15.77
N ALA A 138 -32.09 22.12 -14.73
CA ALA A 138 -31.53 21.98 -13.40
C ALA A 138 -30.56 20.79 -13.35
N LYS A 139 -30.92 19.65 -13.93
CA LYS A 139 -30.02 18.50 -14.08
C LYS A 139 -28.79 18.82 -14.94
N LEU A 140 -28.96 19.65 -15.97
CA LEU A 140 -27.84 20.05 -16.83
C LEU A 140 -26.86 20.96 -16.07
N ALA A 141 -27.37 21.91 -15.29
CA ALA A 141 -26.55 22.75 -14.42
C ALA A 141 -25.85 21.91 -13.33
N GLN A 142 -26.56 20.97 -12.70
CA GLN A 142 -25.97 20.06 -11.72
C GLN A 142 -24.87 19.18 -12.33
N ALA A 143 -25.05 18.71 -13.57
CA ALA A 143 -24.01 17.98 -14.28
C ALA A 143 -22.79 18.85 -14.61
N GLN A 144 -22.99 20.13 -14.96
CA GLN A 144 -21.90 21.10 -15.17
C GLN A 144 -21.12 21.36 -13.88
N GLU A 145 -21.81 21.60 -12.77
CA GLU A 145 -21.18 21.78 -11.46
C GLU A 145 -20.44 20.51 -11.01
N GLY A 146 -21.04 19.34 -11.23
CA GLY A 146 -20.42 18.05 -10.97
C GLY A 146 -19.14 17.84 -11.79
N LEU A 147 -19.17 18.16 -13.09
CA LEU A 147 -17.98 18.10 -13.95
C LEU A 147 -16.88 19.05 -13.47
N ALA A 148 -17.21 20.31 -13.13
CA ALA A 148 -16.24 21.25 -12.59
C ALA A 148 -15.64 20.76 -11.27
N GLY A 149 -16.46 20.15 -10.40
CA GLY A 149 -16.01 19.52 -9.16
C GLY A 149 -15.08 18.33 -9.40
N ILE A 150 -15.36 17.48 -10.40
CA ILE A 150 -14.51 16.36 -10.80
C ILE A 150 -13.15 16.88 -11.29
N THR A 151 -13.12 17.87 -12.18
CA THR A 151 -11.88 18.47 -12.69
C THR A 151 -11.03 19.04 -11.56
N LYS A 152 -11.63 19.85 -10.67
CA LYS A 152 -10.90 20.42 -9.54
C LYS A 152 -10.31 19.35 -8.62
N ALA A 153 -11.09 18.33 -8.27
CA ALA A 153 -10.62 17.27 -7.39
C ALA A 153 -9.59 16.36 -8.08
N TRP A 154 -9.60 16.23 -9.41
CA TRP A 154 -8.52 15.60 -10.17
C TRP A 154 -7.21 16.40 -10.12
N ASP A 155 -7.28 17.72 -10.22
CA ASP A 155 -6.10 18.59 -10.11
C ASP A 155 -5.47 18.49 -8.71
N GLU A 156 -6.30 18.50 -7.65
CA GLU A 156 -5.84 18.30 -6.27
C GLU A 156 -5.21 16.91 -6.07
N ALA A 157 -5.82 15.86 -6.62
CA ALA A 157 -5.26 14.51 -6.58
C ALA A 157 -3.92 14.42 -7.33
N SER A 158 -3.81 15.09 -8.48
CA SER A 158 -2.59 15.13 -9.30
C SER A 158 -1.46 15.89 -8.60
N ALA A 159 -1.79 16.96 -7.87
CA ALA A 159 -0.84 17.66 -7.03
C ALA A 159 -0.32 16.76 -5.88
N ALA A 160 -1.22 16.01 -5.21
CA ALA A 160 -0.82 15.05 -4.18
C ALA A 160 0.09 13.94 -4.75
N PHE A 161 -0.22 13.43 -5.95
CA PHE A 161 0.62 12.44 -6.63
C PHE A 161 2.02 12.99 -6.92
N THR A 162 2.09 14.22 -7.46
CA THR A 162 3.36 14.90 -7.78
C THR A 162 4.19 15.20 -6.53
N ALA A 163 3.53 15.46 -5.40
CA ALA A 163 4.18 15.61 -4.10
C ALA A 163 4.66 14.29 -3.47
N GLY A 164 4.43 13.14 -4.14
CA GLY A 164 4.78 11.82 -3.64
C GLY A 164 3.81 11.26 -2.59
N ASN A 165 2.65 11.87 -2.40
CA ASN A 165 1.61 11.39 -1.50
C ASN A 165 0.64 10.44 -2.25
N LEU A 166 1.14 9.27 -2.66
CA LEU A 166 0.41 8.33 -3.52
C LEU A 166 -0.92 7.85 -2.89
N GLY A 167 -0.94 7.58 -1.59
CA GLY A 167 -2.15 7.14 -0.88
C GLY A 167 -3.23 8.23 -0.84
N GLU A 168 -2.82 9.48 -0.62
CA GLU A 168 -3.71 10.64 -0.65
C GLU A 168 -4.24 10.91 -2.06
N ALA A 169 -3.38 10.80 -3.08
CA ALA A 169 -3.74 10.95 -4.48
C ALA A 169 -4.81 9.93 -4.91
N LEU A 170 -4.58 8.65 -4.66
CA LEU A 170 -5.52 7.58 -4.97
C LEU A 170 -6.79 7.66 -4.13
N GLY A 171 -6.69 8.04 -2.86
CA GLY A 171 -7.85 8.28 -2.01
C GLY A 171 -8.79 9.31 -2.64
N ARG A 172 -8.27 10.49 -3.03
CA ARG A 172 -9.09 11.50 -3.74
C ARG A 172 -9.60 10.99 -5.08
N ALA A 173 -8.73 10.36 -5.86
CA ALA A 173 -9.07 9.96 -7.21
C ALA A 173 -10.12 8.83 -7.27
N SER A 174 -10.16 7.94 -6.27
CA SER A 174 -11.20 6.91 -6.14
C SER A 174 -12.61 7.51 -6.06
N THR A 175 -12.78 8.61 -5.33
CA THR A 175 -14.07 9.31 -5.21
C THR A 175 -14.54 9.98 -6.50
N LEU A 176 -13.62 10.22 -7.45
CA LEU A 176 -13.96 10.80 -8.75
C LEU A 176 -14.70 9.82 -9.63
N LYS A 177 -14.45 8.51 -9.47
CA LYS A 177 -15.15 7.47 -10.21
C LYS A 177 -16.64 7.46 -9.86
N ASP A 178 -16.94 7.57 -8.57
CA ASP A 178 -18.32 7.62 -8.08
C ASP A 178 -19.02 8.91 -8.54
N LYS A 179 -18.38 10.07 -8.37
CA LYS A 179 -18.91 11.35 -8.88
C LYS A 179 -19.10 11.35 -10.40
N GLY A 180 -18.17 10.77 -11.14
CA GLY A 180 -18.27 10.60 -12.59
C GLY A 180 -19.48 9.75 -12.97
N ALA A 181 -19.71 8.64 -12.26
CA ALA A 181 -20.89 7.80 -12.46
C ALA A 181 -22.20 8.55 -12.14
N GLU A 182 -22.25 9.34 -11.07
CA GLU A 182 -23.40 10.19 -10.74
C GLU A 182 -23.69 11.21 -11.86
N VAL A 183 -22.66 11.90 -12.36
CA VAL A 183 -22.81 12.88 -13.44
C VAL A 183 -23.24 12.20 -14.75
N MET A 184 -22.67 11.05 -15.09
CA MET A 184 -23.10 10.26 -16.24
C MET A 184 -24.57 9.82 -16.11
N ALA A 185 -25.00 9.38 -14.92
CA ALA A 185 -26.38 9.01 -14.66
C ALA A 185 -27.34 10.21 -14.77
N LEU A 186 -26.96 11.38 -14.26
CA LEU A 186 -27.72 12.63 -14.42
C LEU A 186 -27.92 12.99 -15.89
N LEU A 187 -26.92 12.73 -16.73
CA LEU A 187 -26.94 12.98 -18.17
C LEU A 187 -27.61 11.85 -18.97
N GLY A 188 -28.10 10.79 -18.32
CA GLY A 188 -28.68 9.63 -18.99
C GLY A 188 -27.67 8.87 -19.87
N MET A 189 -26.38 8.98 -19.56
CA MET A 189 -25.33 8.19 -20.21
C MET A 189 -25.36 6.79 -19.59
N ALA A 190 -25.90 5.81 -20.32
CA ALA A 190 -25.79 4.41 -19.92
C ALA A 190 -24.31 3.98 -19.92
N PRO A 191 -23.87 3.04 -19.06
CA PRO A 191 -22.59 2.37 -19.26
C PRO A 191 -22.60 1.80 -20.68
N ALA A 192 -21.53 2.07 -21.45
CA ALA A 192 -21.43 1.71 -22.86
C ALA A 192 -22.00 0.31 -23.07
N ALA A 193 -23.13 0.23 -23.80
CA ALA A 193 -23.75 -1.04 -24.11
C ALA A 193 -22.71 -1.91 -24.81
N ALA A 194 -22.50 -3.12 -24.31
CA ALA A 194 -21.81 -4.17 -25.06
C ALA A 194 -22.42 -4.21 -26.47
N PRO A 195 -21.60 -4.37 -27.53
CA PRO A 195 -22.10 -4.35 -28.90
C PRO A 195 -23.29 -5.30 -29.00
N ALA A 196 -24.44 -4.76 -29.37
CA ALA A 196 -25.65 -5.54 -29.58
C ALA A 196 -25.31 -6.69 -30.53
N GLU A 197 -25.41 -7.92 -30.02
CA GLU A 197 -25.33 -9.13 -30.85
C GLU A 197 -26.30 -8.95 -32.02
N ALA A 198 -25.75 -8.95 -33.23
CA ALA A 198 -26.51 -8.88 -34.46
C ALA A 198 -27.59 -9.98 -34.45
N PRO A 199 -28.83 -9.69 -34.88
CA PRO A 199 -29.89 -10.67 -34.86
C PRO A 199 -29.49 -11.88 -35.73
N ALA A 200 -29.48 -13.06 -35.09
CA ALA A 200 -29.27 -14.33 -35.75
C ALA A 200 -30.22 -14.47 -36.95
N ALA A 201 -29.65 -14.70 -38.13
CA ALA A 201 -30.40 -14.98 -39.34
C ALA A 201 -31.34 -16.17 -39.12
N ALA A 202 -32.61 -15.97 -39.45
CA ALA A 202 -33.67 -16.97 -39.34
C ALA A 202 -33.36 -18.22 -40.20
N PRO A 203 -33.74 -19.43 -39.76
CA PRO A 203 -33.52 -20.64 -40.52
C PRO A 203 -34.43 -20.67 -41.76
N ALA A 204 -33.83 -20.95 -42.92
CA ALA A 204 -34.56 -21.25 -44.15
C ALA A 204 -35.34 -22.58 -43.99
N LYS A 205 -36.60 -22.56 -44.43
CA LYS A 205 -37.47 -23.74 -44.53
C LYS A 205 -36.96 -24.74 -45.56
#